data_AF-A0A1H3I1G1-F1
#
_entry.id   AF-A0A1H3I1G1-F1
#
_cell.length_a   1.000
_cell.length_b   1.000
_cell.length_c   1.000
_cell.angle_alpha   90.00
_cell.angle_beta   90.00
_cell.angle_gamma   90.00
#
_symmetry.space_group_name_H-M   'P 1'
#
loop_
_entity.id
_entity.type
_entity.pdbx_description
1 polymer ?
#
loop_
_entity_poly.entity_id
_entity_poly.type
_entity_poly.pdbx_seq_one_letter_code
_entity_poly.pdbx_strand_id
1 'polypeptide(L)'
;MKMLAGSLFTHLMLWLAMVLSPLPMPVFAADAGPVRSGPAASAAGQVAWPDEDAILLRYTQILGGARNGQANPSLTLYQDGTMRVYYPDFLKQAGVYAGRLDPGHLGQLWSMLTDQVLLAFDARKVRDLMAAHDQASDLHASVIFGISDAPTLHIEFFPDRYHAAGRSLSATPATQKTISWHALKRDARQYTGIAEIQQLYAVQQRLEAIMRQSDLTKVDAAP
;
A
#
# COMPACT_ATOMS: atom_id res chain seq x y z
N MET A 1 -24.38 46.18 -36.65
CA MET A 1 -25.31 46.70 -35.61
C MET A 1 -24.57 46.78 -34.29
N LYS A 2 -24.55 47.97 -33.70
CA LYS A 2 -24.07 48.29 -32.35
C LYS A 2 -25.06 47.78 -31.30
N MET A 3 -24.56 47.38 -30.13
CA MET A 3 -25.05 47.61 -28.74
C MET A 3 -24.26 46.66 -27.82
N LEU A 4 -23.29 47.06 -26.98
CA LEU A 4 -23.25 47.93 -25.79
C LEU A 4 -24.08 47.46 -24.58
N ALA A 5 -23.45 47.67 -23.41
CA ALA A 5 -23.89 47.52 -22.01
C ALA A 5 -23.69 46.10 -21.42
N GLY A 6 -22.94 45.87 -20.34
CA GLY A 6 -22.43 46.75 -19.28
C GLY A 6 -23.05 46.33 -17.94
N SER A 7 -22.23 45.96 -16.96
CA SER A 7 -22.47 46.32 -15.55
C SER A 7 -21.25 45.99 -14.70
N LEU A 8 -20.67 47.04 -14.15
CA LEU A 8 -19.59 47.11 -13.18
C LEU A 8 -20.22 47.38 -11.80
N PHE A 9 -19.50 46.97 -10.75
CA PHE A 9 -19.62 47.43 -9.35
C PHE A 9 -20.89 47.07 -8.58
N THR A 10 -20.75 46.45 -7.40
CA THR A 10 -20.69 47.21 -6.12
C THR A 10 -20.19 46.28 -5.00
N HIS A 11 -19.16 46.75 -4.29
CA HIS A 11 -18.58 46.16 -3.10
C HIS A 11 -19.59 46.05 -1.95
N LEU A 12 -19.54 44.94 -1.19
CA LEU A 12 -19.98 44.93 0.20
C LEU A 12 -18.80 44.49 1.08
N MET A 13 -18.05 45.50 1.52
CA MET A 13 -17.21 45.42 2.72
C MET A 13 -18.14 45.29 3.93
N LEU A 14 -17.97 44.25 4.74
CA LEU A 14 -18.39 44.28 6.13
C LEU A 14 -17.18 43.95 7.00
N TRP A 15 -16.64 45.02 7.58
CA TRP A 15 -15.72 44.97 8.71
C TRP A 15 -16.49 44.57 9.97
N LEU A 16 -15.98 43.61 10.74
CA LEU A 16 -16.12 43.66 12.18
C LEU A 16 -14.81 43.19 12.82
N ALA A 17 -14.07 44.16 13.34
CA ALA A 17 -12.87 43.98 14.10
C ALA A 17 -13.20 43.85 15.60
N MET A 18 -12.30 43.15 16.31
CA MET A 18 -12.01 43.25 17.73
C MET A 18 -13.10 42.85 18.74
N VAL A 19 -12.85 41.74 19.45
CA VAL A 19 -12.60 41.83 20.90
C VAL A 19 -11.46 40.86 21.25
N LEU A 20 -10.27 41.41 21.50
CA LEU A 20 -9.18 40.73 22.18
C LEU A 20 -9.44 40.91 23.68
N SER A 21 -9.57 39.82 24.44
CA SER A 21 -9.56 39.86 25.91
C SER A 21 -8.57 38.81 26.41
N PRO A 22 -7.40 39.20 26.95
CA PRO A 22 -6.54 38.26 27.64
C PRO A 22 -7.12 37.96 29.02
N LEU A 23 -7.52 36.72 29.25
CA LEU A 23 -7.86 36.22 30.58
C LEU A 23 -6.59 36.10 31.45
N PRO A 24 -6.67 36.42 32.75
CA PRO A 24 -5.55 36.30 33.67
C PRO A 24 -5.16 34.83 33.89
N MET A 25 -3.87 34.55 33.71
CA MET A 25 -3.24 33.25 33.98
C MET A 25 -3.22 32.96 35.49
N PRO A 26 -3.70 31.79 35.95
CA PRO A 26 -3.38 31.32 37.29
C PRO A 26 -1.92 30.83 37.35
N VAL A 27 -1.15 31.44 38.25
CA VAL A 27 0.15 30.98 38.70
C VAL A 27 -0.06 29.68 39.49
N PHE A 28 0.33 28.55 38.92
CA PHE A 28 0.51 27.29 39.67
C PHE A 28 1.98 27.12 40.03
N ALA A 29 2.28 27.27 41.32
CA ALA A 29 3.54 26.88 41.91
C ALA A 29 3.45 25.44 42.44
N ALA A 30 4.56 24.72 42.30
CA ALA A 30 4.96 23.50 43.01
C ALA A 30 4.18 22.20 42.73
N ASP A 31 4.82 21.29 42.00
CA ASP A 31 5.47 20.12 42.61
C ASP A 31 6.39 19.44 41.58
N ALA A 32 7.70 19.66 41.68
CA ALA A 32 8.70 18.96 40.88
C ALA A 32 9.13 17.70 41.64
N GLY A 33 8.24 16.71 41.70
CA GLY A 33 8.63 15.35 42.06
C GLY A 33 9.61 14.80 41.01
N PRO A 34 10.67 14.08 41.38
CA PRO A 34 11.57 13.48 40.42
C PRO A 34 10.80 12.43 39.60
N VAL A 35 10.54 12.75 38.33
CA VAL A 35 10.07 11.80 37.33
C VAL A 35 11.17 10.74 37.22
N ARG A 36 10.96 9.60 37.88
CA ARG A 36 11.67 8.37 37.57
C ARG A 36 11.20 7.94 36.18
N SER A 37 11.83 8.50 35.16
CA SER A 37 11.87 7.91 33.82
C SER A 37 12.70 6.64 33.91
N GLY A 38 12.11 5.58 34.49
CA GLY A 38 12.57 4.23 34.24
C GLY A 38 12.48 4.00 32.73
N PRO A 39 13.46 3.32 32.12
CA PRO A 39 13.33 2.93 30.72
C PRO A 39 12.04 2.11 30.61
N ALA A 40 11.08 2.62 29.86
CA ALA A 40 10.00 1.81 29.32
C ALA A 40 10.68 0.80 28.40
N ALA A 41 11.11 -0.31 28.97
CA ALA A 41 11.43 -1.50 28.23
C ALA A 41 10.16 -1.83 27.43
N SER A 42 10.23 -1.65 26.11
CA SER A 42 9.27 -2.23 25.18
C SER A 42 9.21 -3.71 25.49
N ALA A 43 8.20 -4.13 26.24
CA ALA A 43 7.80 -5.52 26.26
C ALA A 43 7.37 -5.81 24.83
N ALA A 44 8.23 -6.50 24.07
CA ALA A 44 7.88 -7.06 22.78
C ALA A 44 6.68 -7.99 23.02
N GLY A 45 5.49 -7.50 22.69
CA GLY A 45 4.25 -8.21 22.93
C GLY A 45 4.16 -9.38 21.96
N GLN A 46 3.95 -10.58 22.48
CA GLN A 46 3.58 -11.72 21.67
C GLN A 46 2.22 -11.41 21.02
N VAL A 47 2.17 -11.36 19.69
CA VAL A 47 0.93 -11.13 18.95
C VAL A 47 0.34 -12.47 18.55
N ALA A 48 -0.90 -12.72 18.99
CA ALA A 48 -1.71 -13.83 18.47
C ALA A 48 -2.15 -13.47 17.05
N TRP A 49 -1.64 -14.19 16.06
CA TRP A 49 -2.04 -14.00 14.67
C TRP A 49 -3.40 -14.64 14.41
N PRO A 50 -4.27 -14.02 13.60
CA PRO A 50 -5.49 -14.67 13.16
C PRO A 50 -5.19 -15.94 12.33
N ASP A 51 -6.19 -16.82 12.24
CA ASP A 51 -6.08 -18.07 11.51
C ASP A 51 -5.81 -17.87 10.01
N GLU A 52 -5.25 -18.90 9.37
CA GLU A 52 -4.95 -18.93 7.94
C GLU A 52 -6.20 -18.69 7.05
N ASP A 53 -7.37 -19.15 7.50
CA ASP A 53 -8.64 -18.93 6.81
C ASP A 53 -9.11 -17.47 6.86
N ALA A 54 -8.58 -16.68 7.80
CA ALA A 54 -8.85 -15.25 7.92
C ALA A 54 -7.94 -14.39 7.02
N ILE A 55 -7.04 -14.99 6.23
CA ILE A 55 -6.16 -14.25 5.34
C ILE A 55 -6.93 -13.73 4.13
N LEU A 56 -6.79 -12.44 3.86
CA LEU A 56 -7.31 -11.77 2.66
C LEU A 56 -6.28 -11.70 1.55
N LEU A 57 -5.02 -11.48 1.93
CA LEU A 57 -3.95 -11.14 1.00
C LEU A 57 -2.59 -11.55 1.56
N ARG A 58 -1.76 -12.13 0.69
CA ARG A 58 -0.34 -12.32 0.87
C ARG A 58 0.41 -11.60 -0.23
N TYR A 59 1.40 -10.83 0.15
CA TYR A 59 2.31 -10.16 -0.75
C TYR A 59 3.73 -10.57 -0.40
N THR A 60 4.52 -10.96 -1.40
CA THR A 60 5.95 -11.27 -1.25
C THR A 60 6.74 -10.59 -2.34
N GLN A 61 7.85 -9.96 -1.96
CA GLN A 61 8.81 -9.38 -2.89
C GLN A 61 10.04 -10.27 -2.99
N ILE A 62 10.10 -11.12 -4.01
CA ILE A 62 11.23 -12.01 -4.24
C ILE A 62 12.40 -11.18 -4.79
N LEU A 63 13.45 -11.00 -3.99
CA LEU A 63 14.60 -10.19 -4.37
C LEU A 63 15.56 -11.01 -5.24
N GLY A 64 16.00 -10.46 -6.37
CA GLY A 64 17.03 -11.07 -7.19
C GLY A 64 18.32 -11.24 -6.40
N GLY A 65 18.94 -12.43 -6.48
CA GLY A 65 20.17 -12.75 -5.75
C GLY A 65 19.98 -13.26 -4.31
N ALA A 66 18.75 -13.33 -3.80
CA ALA A 66 18.48 -14.05 -2.54
C ALA A 66 18.86 -15.53 -2.71
N ARG A 67 19.65 -16.09 -1.78
CA ARG A 67 20.01 -17.52 -1.84
C ARG A 67 18.75 -18.37 -1.68
N ASN A 68 18.68 -19.48 -2.40
CA ASN A 68 17.62 -20.49 -2.21
C ASN A 68 17.46 -20.80 -0.71
N GLY A 69 16.23 -20.66 -0.20
CA GLY A 69 15.90 -20.87 1.22
C GLY A 69 15.92 -19.62 2.10
N GLN A 70 16.35 -18.46 1.60
CA GLN A 70 16.17 -17.19 2.33
C GLN A 70 14.74 -16.68 2.17
N ALA A 71 14.11 -16.36 3.29
CA ALA A 71 12.80 -15.73 3.29
C ALA A 71 12.89 -14.32 2.68
N ASN A 72 11.84 -13.92 1.98
CA ASN A 72 11.75 -12.64 1.27
C ASN A 72 10.87 -11.66 2.06
N PRO A 73 11.03 -10.34 1.84
CA PRO A 73 10.10 -9.36 2.41
C PRO A 73 8.66 -9.71 2.06
N SER A 74 7.79 -9.70 3.06
CA SER A 74 6.39 -10.10 2.86
C SER A 74 5.41 -9.36 3.76
N LEU A 75 4.16 -9.33 3.33
CA LEU A 75 3.01 -8.78 4.02
C LEU A 75 1.88 -9.83 3.99
N THR A 76 1.34 -10.16 5.15
CA THR A 76 0.07 -10.88 5.28
C THR A 76 -0.96 -9.92 5.85
N LEU A 77 -2.14 -9.85 5.24
CA LEU A 77 -3.26 -9.03 5.67
C LEU A 77 -4.48 -9.90 5.92
N TYR A 78 -5.10 -9.71 7.07
CA TYR A 78 -6.23 -10.49 7.57
C TYR A 78 -7.56 -9.73 7.44
N GLN A 79 -8.68 -10.45 7.56
CA GLN A 79 -10.05 -9.93 7.40
C GLN A 79 -10.39 -8.76 8.33
N ASP A 80 -9.86 -8.77 9.54
CA ASP A 80 -10.08 -7.76 10.57
C ASP A 80 -9.19 -6.51 10.41
N GLY A 81 -8.36 -6.50 9.36
CA GLY A 81 -7.35 -5.47 9.08
C GLY A 81 -6.02 -5.70 9.80
N THR A 82 -5.87 -6.76 10.61
CA THR A 82 -4.57 -7.11 11.20
C THR A 82 -3.56 -7.36 10.08
N MET A 83 -2.33 -6.87 10.26
CA MET A 83 -1.26 -7.06 9.29
C MET A 83 0.00 -7.59 9.96
N ARG A 84 0.67 -8.50 9.25
CA ARG A 84 1.98 -9.04 9.60
C ARG A 84 2.96 -8.70 8.49
N VAL A 85 3.97 -7.92 8.80
CA VAL A 85 5.06 -7.56 7.89
C VAL A 85 6.32 -8.29 8.32
N TYR A 86 6.99 -8.96 7.38
CA TYR A 86 8.25 -9.62 7.63
C TYR A 86 9.34 -8.99 6.76
N TYR A 87 10.46 -8.66 7.41
CA TYR A 87 11.69 -8.26 6.75
C TYR A 87 12.81 -9.24 7.12
N PRO A 88 13.48 -9.87 6.15
CA PRO A 88 14.55 -10.83 6.42
C PRO A 88 15.80 -10.20 7.01
N ASP A 89 16.61 -11.03 7.66
CA ASP A 89 17.80 -10.66 8.45
C ASP A 89 18.87 -9.87 7.70
N PHE A 90 18.94 -10.03 6.38
CA PHE A 90 19.90 -9.29 5.56
C PHE A 90 19.46 -7.83 5.28
N LEU A 91 18.27 -7.41 5.71
CA LEU A 91 17.80 -6.03 5.62
C LEU A 91 18.03 -5.27 6.92
N LYS A 92 18.28 -3.96 6.81
CA LYS A 92 18.51 -3.07 7.96
C LYS A 92 17.36 -3.06 8.99
N GLN A 93 16.14 -3.30 8.53
CA GLN A 93 14.92 -3.32 9.34
C GLN A 93 14.42 -4.74 9.62
N ALA A 94 15.33 -5.72 9.69
CA ALA A 94 14.99 -7.11 9.94
C ALA A 94 14.07 -7.33 11.15
N GLY A 95 13.13 -8.26 10.98
CA GLY A 95 12.19 -8.69 12.01
C GLY A 95 10.76 -8.82 11.51
N VAL A 96 9.89 -9.20 12.43
CA VAL A 96 8.44 -9.25 12.23
C VAL A 96 7.83 -8.00 12.85
N TYR A 97 6.88 -7.41 12.15
CA TYR A 97 6.13 -6.24 12.58
C TYR A 97 4.64 -6.54 12.51
N ALA A 98 3.92 -6.09 13.52
CA ALA A 98 2.47 -6.13 13.59
C ALA A 98 1.90 -4.73 13.44
N GLY A 99 0.70 -4.65 12.89
CA GLY A 99 -0.10 -3.44 12.96
C GLY A 99 -1.51 -3.71 12.50
N ARG A 100 -2.28 -2.64 12.30
CA ARG A 100 -3.64 -2.73 11.80
C ARG A 100 -3.86 -1.74 10.68
N LEU A 101 -4.30 -2.23 9.54
CA LEU A 101 -4.68 -1.37 8.43
C LEU A 101 -6.04 -0.75 8.72
N ASP A 102 -6.12 0.58 8.62
CA ASP A 102 -7.37 1.32 8.73
C ASP A 102 -8.44 0.74 7.76
N PRO A 103 -9.72 0.59 8.19
CA PRO A 103 -10.77 0.02 7.35
C PRO A 103 -10.97 0.74 6.01
N GLY A 104 -10.79 2.07 5.97
CA GLY A 104 -10.86 2.84 4.73
C GLY A 104 -9.70 2.52 3.80
N HIS A 105 -8.48 2.40 4.33
CA HIS A 105 -7.31 1.96 3.57
C HIS A 105 -7.42 0.51 3.07
N LEU A 106 -7.99 -0.37 3.87
CA LEU A 106 -8.28 -1.76 3.50
C LEU A 106 -9.30 -1.81 2.36
N GLY A 107 -10.41 -1.07 2.48
CA GLY A 107 -11.42 -0.99 1.42
C GLY A 107 -10.88 -0.44 0.11
N GLN A 108 -10.02 0.59 0.17
CA GLN A 108 -9.33 1.11 -1.01
C GLN A 108 -8.42 0.05 -1.66
N LEU A 109 -7.56 -0.60 -0.88
CA LEU A 109 -6.70 -1.67 -1.38
C LEU A 109 -7.52 -2.79 -2.03
N TRP A 110 -8.62 -3.18 -1.37
CA TRP A 110 -9.50 -4.21 -1.89
C TRP A 110 -10.17 -3.83 -3.20
N SER A 111 -10.63 -2.59 -3.32
CA SER A 111 -11.22 -2.09 -4.57
C SER A 111 -10.22 -2.12 -5.73
N MET A 112 -8.93 -1.87 -5.47
CA MET A 112 -7.89 -1.99 -6.49
C MET A 112 -7.67 -3.46 -6.90
N LEU A 113 -7.55 -4.37 -5.93
CA LEU A 113 -7.33 -5.80 -6.18
C LEU A 113 -8.50 -6.48 -6.89
N THR A 114 -9.73 -6.02 -6.62
CA THR A 114 -10.98 -6.55 -7.20
C THR A 114 -11.47 -5.76 -8.40
N ASP A 115 -10.67 -4.81 -8.89
CA ASP A 115 -10.92 -4.18 -10.18
C ASP A 115 -10.92 -5.25 -11.30
N GLN A 116 -11.79 -5.07 -12.29
CA GLN A 116 -11.95 -6.05 -13.37
C GLN A 116 -10.64 -6.31 -14.13
N VAL A 117 -9.77 -5.30 -14.27
CA VAL A 117 -8.47 -5.42 -14.94
C VAL A 117 -7.57 -6.42 -14.20
N LEU A 118 -7.51 -6.36 -12.87
CA LEU A 118 -6.67 -7.27 -12.08
C LEU A 118 -7.30 -8.65 -11.89
N LEU A 119 -8.63 -8.74 -11.77
CA LEU A 119 -9.31 -10.04 -11.73
C LEU A 119 -9.11 -10.81 -13.04
N ALA A 120 -9.18 -10.12 -14.18
CA ALA A 120 -8.95 -10.68 -15.51
C ALA A 120 -7.46 -10.79 -15.90
N PHE A 121 -6.54 -10.36 -15.04
CA PHE A 121 -5.10 -10.35 -15.34
C PHE A 121 -4.59 -11.73 -15.75
N ASP A 122 -3.95 -11.79 -16.91
CA ASP A 122 -3.26 -12.95 -17.46
C ASP A 122 -1.85 -12.54 -17.90
N ALA A 123 -0.84 -13.06 -17.20
CA ALA A 123 0.54 -12.68 -17.44
C ALA A 123 1.02 -12.98 -18.87
N ARG A 124 0.48 -14.01 -19.54
CA ARG A 124 0.86 -14.33 -20.92
C ARG A 124 0.30 -13.29 -21.88
N LYS A 125 -0.99 -12.96 -21.77
CA LYS A 125 -1.62 -11.93 -22.60
C LYS A 125 -0.93 -10.57 -22.47
N VAL A 126 -0.54 -10.20 -21.25
CA VAL A 126 0.18 -8.94 -21.03
C VAL A 126 1.56 -8.96 -21.70
N ARG A 127 2.28 -10.08 -21.68
CA ARG A 127 3.55 -10.22 -22.41
C ARG A 127 3.36 -10.15 -23.93
N ASP A 128 2.28 -10.72 -24.45
CA ASP A 128 1.95 -10.63 -25.87
C ASP A 128 1.66 -9.17 -26.28
N LEU A 129 0.95 -8.42 -25.43
CA LEU A 129 0.73 -6.98 -25.64
C LEU A 129 2.03 -6.19 -25.62
N MET A 130 2.95 -6.48 -24.70
CA MET A 130 4.29 -5.86 -24.65
C MET A 130 5.08 -6.15 -25.93
N ALA A 131 5.09 -7.40 -26.39
CA ALA A 131 5.79 -7.79 -27.60
C ALA A 131 5.21 -7.09 -28.85
N ALA A 132 3.88 -6.97 -28.95
CA ALA A 132 3.23 -6.22 -30.01
C ALA A 132 3.55 -4.72 -29.95
N HIS A 133 3.62 -4.15 -28.75
CA HIS A 133 4.03 -2.76 -28.53
C HIS A 133 5.47 -2.51 -28.99
N ASP A 134 6.39 -3.41 -28.66
CA ASP A 134 7.80 -3.32 -29.07
C ASP A 134 7.94 -3.40 -30.60
N GLN A 135 7.19 -4.29 -31.25
CA GLN A 135 7.16 -4.41 -32.72
C GLN A 135 6.61 -3.15 -33.40
N ALA A 136 5.56 -2.53 -32.84
CA ALA A 136 4.94 -1.35 -33.42
C ALA A 136 5.78 -0.07 -33.24
N SER A 137 6.67 -0.05 -32.26
CA SER A 137 7.44 1.14 -31.90
C SER A 137 8.74 1.29 -32.69
N ASP A 138 9.06 0.37 -33.62
CA ASP A 138 10.38 0.27 -34.29
C ASP A 138 11.56 0.40 -33.30
N LEU A 139 11.33 0.02 -32.03
CA LEU A 139 12.34 -0.04 -30.98
C LEU A 139 13.20 -1.28 -31.20
N HIS A 140 13.80 -1.40 -32.38
CA HIS A 140 14.75 -2.45 -32.74
C HIS A 140 16.12 -2.27 -32.07
N ALA A 141 16.31 -1.20 -31.30
CA ALA A 141 17.52 -1.00 -30.52
C ALA A 141 17.21 -0.21 -29.25
N SER A 142 17.11 -0.89 -28.12
CA SER A 142 17.24 -0.25 -26.81
C SER A 142 17.64 -1.30 -25.80
N VAL A 143 18.95 -1.56 -25.79
CA VAL A 143 19.77 -2.17 -24.73
C VAL A 143 18.97 -3.01 -23.73
N ILE A 144 19.10 -4.33 -23.83
CA ILE A 144 18.84 -5.27 -22.74
C ILE A 144 19.83 -4.92 -21.62
N PHE A 145 19.56 -3.85 -20.87
CA PHE A 145 20.11 -3.71 -19.53
C PHE A 145 19.35 -4.75 -18.72
N GLY A 146 19.85 -5.99 -18.81
CA GLY A 146 19.46 -7.09 -17.95
C GLY A 146 19.84 -6.69 -16.54
N ILE A 147 18.93 -5.99 -15.86
CA ILE A 147 18.98 -5.86 -14.41
C ILE A 147 18.62 -7.26 -13.91
N SER A 148 19.63 -8.12 -13.82
CA SER A 148 19.52 -9.50 -13.31
C SER A 148 18.88 -9.54 -11.92
N ASP A 149 18.97 -8.43 -11.18
CA ASP A 149 18.56 -8.34 -9.78
C ASP A 149 17.19 -7.66 -9.60
N ALA A 150 16.39 -7.51 -10.67
CA ALA A 150 15.07 -6.93 -10.53
C ALA A 150 14.17 -7.86 -9.68
N PRO A 151 13.36 -7.32 -8.75
CA PRO A 151 12.53 -8.14 -7.90
C PRO A 151 11.36 -8.76 -8.68
N THR A 152 10.94 -9.95 -8.24
CA THR A 152 9.68 -10.56 -8.65
C THR A 152 8.62 -10.30 -7.59
N LEU A 153 7.54 -9.64 -7.99
CA LEU A 153 6.35 -9.45 -7.20
C LEU A 153 5.53 -10.75 -7.20
N HIS A 154 5.07 -11.19 -6.04
CA HIS A 154 4.07 -12.24 -5.89
C HIS A 154 2.92 -11.74 -5.01
N ILE A 155 1.71 -11.71 -5.55
CA ILE A 155 0.48 -11.34 -4.86
C ILE A 155 -0.48 -12.53 -4.91
N GLU A 156 -1.00 -12.93 -3.77
CA GLU A 156 -2.06 -13.91 -3.61
C GLU A 156 -3.18 -13.27 -2.81
N PHE A 157 -4.43 -13.33 -3.29
CA PHE A 157 -5.57 -12.76 -2.57
C PHE A 157 -6.83 -13.58 -2.80
N PHE A 158 -7.80 -13.42 -1.89
CA PHE A 158 -9.02 -14.23 -1.80
C PHE A 158 -10.26 -13.34 -1.96
N PRO A 159 -10.71 -13.05 -3.20
CA PRO A 159 -11.75 -12.06 -3.50
C PRO A 159 -13.07 -12.26 -2.75
N ASP A 160 -13.39 -13.50 -2.40
CA ASP A 160 -14.60 -13.93 -1.70
C ASP A 160 -14.57 -13.69 -0.19
N ARG A 161 -13.40 -13.47 0.40
CA ARG A 161 -13.21 -13.38 1.86
C ARG A 161 -13.41 -11.98 2.46
N TYR A 162 -13.44 -10.93 1.65
CA TYR A 162 -13.66 -9.58 2.16
C TYR A 162 -15.12 -9.15 1.97
N HIS A 163 -15.77 -8.89 3.10
CA HIS A 163 -17.13 -8.35 3.14
C HIS A 163 -17.11 -6.96 3.78
N ALA A 164 -16.86 -5.93 2.98
CA ALA A 164 -17.18 -4.57 3.41
C ALA A 164 -18.68 -4.47 3.65
N ALA A 165 -19.09 -3.89 4.78
CA ALA A 165 -20.47 -3.77 5.25
C ALA A 165 -21.52 -3.63 4.12
N GLY A 166 -22.05 -4.76 3.65
CA GLY A 166 -23.14 -4.85 2.68
C GLY A 166 -22.79 -5.10 1.20
N ARG A 167 -21.52 -5.22 0.80
CA ARG A 167 -21.16 -5.65 -0.57
C ARG A 167 -20.57 -7.06 -0.57
N SER A 168 -21.40 -8.03 -0.94
CA SER A 168 -20.95 -9.36 -1.35
C SER A 168 -20.67 -9.37 -2.86
N LEU A 169 -19.47 -9.75 -3.26
CA LEU A 169 -19.13 -10.02 -4.66
C LEU A 169 -19.72 -11.40 -5.03
N SER A 170 -20.97 -11.45 -5.49
CA SER A 170 -21.60 -12.67 -6.06
C SER A 170 -21.41 -12.69 -7.59
N ALA A 171 -21.20 -13.80 -8.33
CA ALA A 171 -21.18 -15.23 -8.04
C ALA A 171 -19.99 -15.87 -8.80
N THR A 172 -19.24 -16.73 -8.12
CA THR A 172 -17.95 -17.34 -8.50
C THR A 172 -16.79 -16.38 -8.82
N PRO A 173 -16.31 -15.60 -7.83
CA PRO A 173 -14.90 -15.26 -7.80
C PRO A 173 -14.09 -16.57 -7.70
N ALA A 174 -12.94 -16.65 -8.37
CA ALA A 174 -11.96 -17.66 -8.01
C ALA A 174 -11.70 -17.51 -6.50
N THR A 175 -11.78 -18.60 -5.74
CA THR A 175 -11.53 -18.62 -4.29
C THR A 175 -10.17 -18.00 -3.96
N GLN A 176 -9.24 -18.06 -4.91
CA GLN A 176 -7.90 -17.51 -4.80
C GLN A 176 -7.46 -16.98 -6.17
N LYS A 177 -6.84 -15.79 -6.19
CA LYS A 177 -6.17 -15.22 -7.36
C LYS A 177 -4.71 -15.00 -7.01
N THR A 178 -3.83 -15.44 -7.91
CA THR A 178 -2.38 -15.25 -7.77
C THR A 178 -1.85 -14.50 -8.98
N ILE A 179 -1.03 -13.48 -8.74
CA ILE A 179 -0.34 -12.69 -9.75
C ILE A 179 1.15 -12.70 -9.42
N SER A 180 1.97 -13.07 -10.40
CA SER A 180 3.43 -13.04 -10.29
C SER A 180 4.01 -12.26 -11.46
N TRP A 181 4.85 -11.26 -11.18
CA TRP A 181 5.44 -10.41 -12.20
C TRP A 181 6.88 -10.00 -11.87
N HIS A 182 7.80 -10.25 -12.79
CA HIS A 182 9.20 -9.88 -12.64
C HIS A 182 9.45 -8.46 -13.16
N ALA A 183 10.22 -7.67 -12.42
CA ALA A 183 10.65 -6.32 -12.84
C ALA A 183 9.52 -5.32 -13.11
N LEU A 184 8.39 -5.42 -12.40
CA LEU A 184 7.18 -4.61 -12.62
C LEU A 184 7.43 -3.10 -12.70
N LYS A 185 8.26 -2.54 -11.81
CA LYS A 185 8.61 -1.10 -11.84
C LYS A 185 9.31 -0.67 -13.13
N ARG A 186 10.11 -1.54 -13.74
CA ARG A 186 10.73 -1.26 -15.04
C ARG A 186 9.65 -1.28 -16.11
N ASP A 187 8.87 -2.34 -16.15
CA ASP A 187 7.85 -2.53 -17.19
C ASP A 187 6.79 -1.43 -17.13
N ALA A 188 6.37 -0.99 -15.94
CA ALA A 188 5.43 0.13 -15.80
C ALA A 188 5.99 1.47 -16.29
N ARG A 189 7.31 1.67 -16.27
CA ARG A 189 7.93 2.87 -16.86
C ARG A 189 8.05 2.79 -18.37
N GLN A 190 8.28 1.58 -18.91
CA GLN A 190 8.46 1.37 -20.35
C GLN A 190 7.11 1.28 -21.09
N TYR A 191 6.14 0.59 -20.51
CA TYR A 191 4.84 0.29 -21.12
C TYR A 191 3.72 1.08 -20.43
N THR A 192 3.76 2.41 -20.56
CA THR A 192 2.77 3.32 -19.94
C THR A 192 1.36 3.15 -20.52
N GLY A 193 1.24 2.60 -21.73
CA GLY A 193 -0.05 2.32 -22.39
C GLY A 193 -0.70 0.98 -22.03
N ILE A 194 -0.04 0.10 -21.27
CA ILE A 194 -0.59 -1.20 -20.89
C ILE A 194 -1.26 -1.08 -19.51
N ALA A 195 -2.59 -0.99 -19.50
CA ALA A 195 -3.40 -0.72 -18.31
C ALA A 195 -3.16 -1.73 -17.17
N GLU A 196 -3.03 -3.02 -17.52
CA GLU A 196 -2.79 -4.12 -16.59
C GLU A 196 -1.49 -3.92 -15.79
N ILE A 197 -0.43 -3.47 -16.46
CA ILE A 197 0.87 -3.19 -15.85
C ILE A 197 0.78 -1.98 -14.92
N GLN A 198 0.10 -0.92 -15.36
CA GLN A 198 -0.07 0.29 -14.55
C GLN A 198 -0.89 0.02 -13.28
N GLN A 199 -2.01 -0.71 -13.41
CA GLN A 199 -2.84 -1.11 -12.28
C GLN A 199 -2.07 -1.99 -11.30
N LEU A 200 -1.35 -3.00 -11.79
CA LEU A 200 -0.55 -3.87 -10.94
C LEU A 200 0.57 -3.08 -10.22
N TYR A 201 1.19 -2.12 -10.91
CA TYR A 201 2.21 -1.26 -10.32
C TYR A 201 1.64 -0.34 -9.23
N ALA A 202 0.46 0.23 -9.43
CA ALA A 202 -0.23 1.01 -8.41
C ALA A 202 -0.54 0.17 -7.16
N VAL A 203 -1.00 -1.07 -7.33
CA VAL A 203 -1.19 -2.01 -6.22
C VAL A 203 0.13 -2.30 -5.51
N GLN A 204 1.21 -2.58 -6.24
CA GLN A 204 2.53 -2.78 -5.64
C GLN A 204 2.94 -1.57 -4.77
N GLN A 205 2.82 -0.36 -5.31
CA GLN A 205 3.17 0.86 -4.58
C GLN A 205 2.35 1.00 -3.29
N ARG A 206 1.06 0.67 -3.34
CA ARG A 206 0.19 0.69 -2.16
C ARG A 206 0.63 -0.34 -1.12
N LEU A 207 0.95 -1.56 -1.53
CA LEU A 207 1.43 -2.61 -0.62
C LEU A 207 2.77 -2.24 0.02
N GLU A 208 3.72 -1.73 -0.78
CA GLU A 208 5.00 -1.25 -0.25
C GLU A 208 4.84 -0.05 0.69
N ALA A 209 3.82 0.79 0.50
CA ALA A 209 3.50 1.88 1.41
C ALA A 209 2.95 1.34 2.74
N ILE A 210 2.06 0.35 2.70
CA ILE A 210 1.53 -0.33 3.89
C ILE A 210 2.67 -0.96 4.71
N MET A 211 3.60 -1.65 4.06
CA MET A 211 4.76 -2.24 4.74
C MET A 211 5.69 -1.21 5.41
N ARG A 212 5.61 0.08 5.02
CA ARG A 212 6.46 1.16 5.53
C ARG A 212 5.71 2.13 6.44
N GLN A 213 4.49 1.81 6.87
CA GLN A 213 3.74 2.68 7.78
C GLN A 213 4.46 2.82 9.13
N SER A 214 4.37 4.02 9.69
CA SER A 214 5.07 4.38 10.93
C SER A 214 4.46 3.81 12.20
N ASP A 215 3.23 3.29 12.12
CA ASP A 215 2.48 2.68 13.22
C ASP A 215 2.74 1.17 13.37
N LEU A 216 3.58 0.60 12.50
CA LEU A 216 4.06 -0.77 12.63
C LEU A 216 4.93 -0.94 13.89
N THR A 217 4.56 -1.91 14.72
CA THR A 217 5.28 -2.25 15.95
C THR A 217 6.04 -3.54 15.74
N LYS A 218 7.34 -3.54 16.07
CA LYS A 218 8.15 -4.76 16.02
C LYS A 218 7.68 -5.74 17.09
N VAL A 219 7.54 -7.01 16.72
CA VAL A 219 7.07 -8.08 17.60
C VAL A 219 8.03 -9.26 17.55
N ASP A 220 8.06 -10.04 18.64
CA ASP A 220 8.77 -11.30 18.64
C ASP A 220 8.01 -12.28 17.74
N ALA A 221 8.73 -12.89 16.80
CA ALA A 221 8.16 -13.94 15.97
C ALA A 221 7.81 -15.11 16.89
N ALA A 222 6.53 -15.30 17.20
CA ALA A 222 6.07 -16.55 17.78
C ALA A 222 6.40 -17.67 16.75
N PRO A 223 6.92 -18.82 17.21
CA PRO A 223 7.26 -19.95 16.35
C PRO A 223 6.05 -20.51 15.58
#